data_AF-A0A7X6PQ65-F1
#
_entry.id   AF-A0A7X6PQ65-F1
#
_cell.length_a   1.000
_cell.length_b   1.000
_cell.length_c   1.000
_cell.angle_alpha   90.00
_cell.angle_beta   90.00
_cell.angle_gamma   90.00
#
_symmetry.space_group_name_H-M   'P 1'
#
loop_
_entity.id
_entity.type
_entity.pdbx_description
1 polymer ?
#
loop_
_entity_poly.entity_id
_entity_poly.type
_entity_poly.pdbx_seq_one_letter_code
_entity_poly.pdbx_strand_id
1 'polypeptide(L)' 'MVNPADLVRPRPEDVEKQVAEILSETPATPAEEADQLTRAHAVLQRALQQGH' A
#
# COMPACT_ATOMS: atom_id res chain seq x y z
N MET A 1 9.13 0.60 26.13
CA MET A 1 8.14 -0.49 26.03
C MET A 1 7.34 -0.24 24.78
N VAL A 2 7.47 -1.07 23.74
CA VAL A 2 6.65 -0.97 22.52
C VAL A 2 5.28 -1.58 22.81
N ASN A 3 4.22 -0.82 22.51
CA ASN A 3 2.84 -1.25 22.73
C ASN A 3 2.47 -2.27 21.62
N PRO A 4 1.95 -3.47 21.93
CA PRO A 4 1.61 -4.46 20.90
C PRO A 4 0.55 -3.99 19.89
N ALA A 5 -0.23 -2.95 20.22
CA ALA A 5 -1.13 -2.28 19.27
C ALA A 5 -0.38 -1.49 18.17
N ASP A 6 0.84 -1.02 18.46
CA ASP A 6 1.73 -0.34 17.50
C ASP A 6 2.33 -1.32 16.48
N LEU A 7 2.36 -2.63 16.80
CA LEU A 7 2.85 -3.69 15.91
C LEU A 7 1.82 -4.09 14.83
N VAL A 8 0.56 -3.67 14.96
CA VAL A 8 -0.53 -4.02 14.03
C VAL A 8 -0.76 -2.93 12.98
N ARG A 9 -0.33 -1.70 13.27
CA ARG A 9 -0.51 -0.55 12.38
C ARG A 9 0.66 -0.49 11.41
N PRO A 10 0.44 -0.60 10.09
CA PRO A 10 1.52 -0.41 9.14
C PRO A 10 2.06 1.01 9.29
N ARG A 11 3.38 1.16 9.43
CA ARG A 11 4.00 2.49 9.50
C ARG A 11 3.84 3.17 8.15
N PRO A 12 3.64 4.50 8.10
CA PRO A 12 3.49 5.23 6.85
C PRO A 12 4.61 4.94 5.84
N GLU A 13 5.86 4.83 6.31
CA GLU A 13 7.03 4.46 5.52
C GLU A 13 6.92 3.08 4.83
N ASP A 14 6.30 2.10 5.50
CA ASP A 14 6.11 0.75 4.96
C ASP A 14 4.98 0.73 3.91
N VAL A 15 4.00 1.62 4.03
CA VAL A 15 2.90 1.82 3.07
C VAL A 15 3.42 2.54 1.82
N GLU A 16 4.18 3.62 2.01
CA GLU A 16 4.82 4.36 0.92
C GLU A 16 5.72 3.47 0.08
N LYS A 17 6.54 2.62 0.73
CA LYS A 17 7.40 1.66 0.04
C LYS A 17 6.60 0.67 -0.82
N GLN A 18 5.54 0.08 -0.26
CA GLN A 18 4.70 -0.87 -1.01
C GLN A 18 3.99 -0.21 -2.20
N VAL A 19 3.49 1.02 -2.04
CA VAL A 19 2.88 1.76 -3.14
C VAL A 19 3.91 2.09 -4.22
N ALA A 20 5.12 2.53 -3.83
CA ALA A 20 6.20 2.81 -4.77
C ALA A 20 6.64 1.55 -5.54
N GLU A 21 6.71 0.39 -4.88
CA GLU A 21 7.00 -0.90 -5.52
C GLU A 21 5.94 -1.25 -6.58
N ILE A 22 4.66 -1.12 -6.25
CA ILE A 22 3.55 -1.36 -7.19
C ILE A 22 3.66 -0.41 -8.39
N LEU A 23 3.84 0.90 -8.15
CA LEU A 23 3.92 1.92 -9.21
C LEU A 23 5.21 1.85 -10.03
N SER A 24 6.23 1.12 -9.57
CA SER A 24 7.46 0.87 -10.33
C SER A 24 7.32 -0.26 -11.35
N GLU A 25 6.25 -1.05 -11.27
CA GLU A 25 5.93 -2.03 -12.31
C GLU A 25 5.69 -1.31 -13.65
N THR A 26 6.16 -1.88 -14.76
CA THR A 26 5.93 -1.30 -16.10
C THR A 26 4.79 -2.04 -16.78
N PRO A 27 3.56 -1.50 -16.80
CA PRO A 27 2.45 -2.13 -17.49
C PRO A 27 2.64 -2.05 -19.02
N ALA A 28 2.31 -3.14 -19.72
CA ALA A 28 2.33 -3.21 -21.17
C ALA A 28 0.99 -2.76 -21.79
N THR A 29 -0.08 -2.73 -20.99
CA THR A 29 -1.43 -2.35 -21.46
C THR A 29 -2.14 -1.42 -20.48
N PRO A 30 -3.15 -0.63 -20.95
CA PRO A 30 -3.98 0.18 -20.05
C PRO A 30 -4.76 -0.64 -19.02
N ALA A 31 -5.07 -1.91 -19.32
CA ALA A 31 -5.73 -2.80 -18.37
C ALA A 31 -4.79 -3.19 -17.21
N GLU A 32 -3.51 -3.40 -17.50
CA GLU A 32 -2.47 -3.66 -16.50
C GLU A 32 -2.17 -2.41 -15.67
N GLU A 33 -2.18 -1.22 -16.28
CA GLU A 33 -2.05 0.06 -15.55
C GLU A 33 -3.24 0.27 -14.59
N ALA A 34 -4.46 -0.02 -15.03
CA ALA A 34 -5.64 0.05 -14.17
C ALA A 34 -5.59 -0.93 -13.00
N ASP A 35 -5.09 -2.15 -13.22
CA ASP A 35 -4.87 -3.14 -12.16
C ASP A 35 -3.79 -2.68 -11.17
N GLN A 36 -2.67 -2.16 -11.68
CA GLN A 36 -1.59 -1.58 -10.88
C GLN A 36 -2.11 -0.46 -9.95
N LEU A 37 -2.88 0.49 -10.50
CA LEU A 37 -3.48 1.56 -9.71
C LEU A 37 -4.49 1.02 -8.68
N THR A 38 -5.26 0.00 -9.05
CA THR A 38 -6.21 -0.66 -8.13
C THR A 38 -5.48 -1.31 -6.96
N ARG A 39 -4.36 -1.99 -7.22
CA ARG A 39 -3.50 -2.58 -6.18
C ARG A 39 -2.90 -1.52 -5.28
N ALA A 40 -2.35 -0.43 -5.84
CA ALA A 40 -1.82 0.69 -5.05
C ALA A 40 -2.90 1.32 -4.16
N HIS A 41 -4.11 1.53 -4.69
CA HIS A 41 -5.23 2.05 -3.93
C HIS A 41 -5.67 1.11 -2.80
N ALA A 42 -5.69 -0.21 -3.03
CA ALA A 42 -6.03 -1.19 -2.01
C ALA A 42 -5.04 -1.17 -0.83
N VAL A 43 -3.75 -0.97 -1.08
CA VAL A 43 -2.72 -0.82 -0.04
C VAL A 43 -3.00 0.42 0.81
N LEU A 44 -3.26 1.56 0.19
CA LEU A 44 -3.61 2.80 0.90
C LEU A 44 -4.89 2.65 1.72
N GLN A 45 -5.93 2.06 1.13
CA GLN A 45 -7.21 1.86 1.81
C GLN A 45 -7.06 0.95 3.04
N ARG A 46 -6.27 -0.12 2.92
CA ARG A 46 -5.97 -1.01 4.05
C ARG A 46 -5.20 -0.29 5.15
N ALA A 47 -4.21 0.54 4.79
CA ALA A 47 -3.45 1.32 5.76
C ALA A 47 -4.35 2.30 6.53
N LEU A 48 -5.30 2.94 5.85
CA LEU A 48 -6.29 3.83 6.48
C LEU A 48 -7.22 3.06 7.42
N GLN A 49 -7.68 1.87 7.02
CA GLN A 49 -8.56 1.02 7.84
C GLN A 49 -7.86 0.46 9.08
N GLN A 50 -6.58 0.10 8.98
CA GLN A 50 -5.77 -0.38 10.11
C GLN A 50 -5.30 0.75 11.02
N GLY A 51 -5.43 2.00 10.57
CA GLY A 51 -5.10 3.18 11.33
C GLY A 51 -6.25 3.86 12.06
N HIS A 52 -7.44 3.30 12.04
CA HIS A 52 -8.58 3.70 12.88
C HIS A 52 -8.73 2.75 14.07
#